data_AF-A0AAP0KKL5-F1
#
_entry.id   AF-A0AAP0KKL5-F1
#
_cell.length_a   1.000
_cell.length_b   1.000
_cell.length_c   1.000
_cell.angle_alpha   90.00
_cell.angle_beta   90.00
_cell.angle_gamma   90.00
#
_symmetry.space_group_name_H-M   'P 1'
#
loop_
_entity.id
_entity.type
_entity.pdbx_description
1 polymer ?
#
loop_
_entity_poly.entity_id
_entity_poly.type
_entity_poly.pdbx_seq_one_letter_code
_entity_poly.pdbx_strand_id
1 'polypeptide(L)'
;MSSEDQKQNGGFFASIASGFASFGFAVQKSVTGLIGYEGLEVINPDGGTDDAEAEALKGRWKDEERDSYWKIMQKYTGADITVVSLPVFICEPMTNLQKMAEIMEYSHLLDLANECEDPYLRMVYASSWAISVYNAYQRTWKPFNPILGETYEMVNHGVTFIAEQVSHHPPMGAGHAENEHFVYDVTSKLKTKFLGNSVDIYPIGRTRVTLKKDGVILDLVPPPTKANNLIFGRTWIDSSGDMIMTNLTTGDKVLLCFQPCGWFGAGRYEVDGYVYNAAEEPKLLMTGKWNESISYQPCDMEGEPLPGTELKEVWRVSEMPENDKFQYTYFAHKINSFETAPTNLLASDSRLRPDRCALQKGDLSKAGAEKSSLEERQRAEKRNREQEGHQFTPRWFDLTSEVTTTPWGDLDVYEYNGKYSKHRATANDLENVDEVGLSSKEFNPWRYSNLVTK
;
A
#
# COMPACT_ATOMS: atom_id res chain seq x y z
N MET A 1 -24.71 -45.45 -37.21
CA MET A 1 -23.92 -45.54 -35.97
C MET A 1 -22.64 -44.76 -36.19
N SER A 2 -22.67 -43.48 -35.81
CA SER A 2 -21.49 -42.63 -35.62
C SER A 2 -21.99 -41.40 -34.87
N SER A 3 -21.95 -41.44 -33.55
CA SER A 3 -22.23 -40.30 -32.68
C SER A 3 -20.98 -39.43 -32.64
N GLU A 4 -21.16 -38.15 -32.98
CA GLU A 4 -20.16 -37.10 -32.85
C GLU A 4 -19.88 -36.81 -31.37
N ASP A 5 -18.59 -36.82 -30.99
CA ASP A 5 -18.11 -36.43 -29.67
C ASP A 5 -18.31 -34.93 -29.44
N GLN A 6 -19.28 -34.57 -28.61
CA GLN A 6 -19.37 -33.23 -28.01
C GLN A 6 -18.24 -33.07 -26.99
N LYS A 7 -17.26 -32.22 -27.31
CA LYS A 7 -16.37 -31.61 -26.32
C LYS A 7 -17.21 -30.74 -25.38
N GLN A 8 -17.39 -31.21 -24.14
CA GLN A 8 -17.81 -30.37 -23.02
C GLN A 8 -16.70 -29.36 -22.75
N ASN A 9 -16.89 -28.12 -23.18
CA ASN A 9 -16.20 -26.96 -22.61
C ASN A 9 -16.71 -26.80 -21.17
N GLY A 10 -15.94 -27.26 -20.19
CA GLY A 10 -16.16 -26.94 -18.79
C GLY A 10 -15.90 -25.45 -18.58
N GLY A 11 -16.93 -24.74 -18.13
CA GLY A 11 -16.89 -23.30 -17.87
C GLY A 11 -15.83 -22.92 -16.84
N PHE A 12 -15.20 -21.77 -17.09
CA PHE A 12 -14.07 -21.24 -16.33
C PHE A 12 -14.49 -20.67 -14.95
N PHE A 13 -15.79 -20.58 -14.65
CA PHE A 13 -16.29 -19.69 -13.59
C PHE A 13 -17.12 -20.30 -12.45
N ALA A 14 -17.16 -21.62 -12.26
CA ALA A 14 -17.79 -22.20 -11.06
C ALA A 14 -16.99 -21.96 -9.75
N SER A 15 -15.73 -21.50 -9.81
CA SER A 15 -14.82 -21.43 -8.66
C SER A 15 -15.04 -20.27 -7.69
N ILE A 16 -15.66 -19.15 -8.11
CA ILE A 16 -15.86 -17.99 -7.22
C ILE A 16 -17.10 -18.18 -6.33
N ALA A 17 -18.14 -18.84 -6.84
CA ALA A 17 -19.40 -19.03 -6.09
C ALA A 17 -19.43 -20.31 -5.23
N SER A 18 -18.57 -21.30 -5.51
CA SER A 18 -18.51 -22.55 -4.74
C SER A 18 -17.14 -22.77 -4.08
N GLY A 19 -16.94 -22.14 -2.92
CA GLY A 19 -16.15 -22.67 -1.80
C GLY A 19 -14.69 -23.03 -2.03
N PHE A 20 -13.77 -22.28 -1.39
CA PHE A 20 -12.76 -22.73 -0.41
C PHE A 20 -12.24 -24.19 -0.39
N ALA A 21 -12.21 -24.93 -1.50
CA ALA A 21 -11.81 -26.32 -1.55
C ALA A 21 -10.89 -26.57 -2.76
N SER A 22 -9.60 -26.74 -2.45
CA SER A 22 -8.60 -27.46 -3.25
C SER A 22 -7.72 -26.69 -4.25
N PHE A 23 -7.40 -25.42 -4.01
CA PHE A 23 -6.13 -24.85 -4.53
C PHE A 23 -5.04 -25.07 -3.50
N GLY A 24 -4.09 -25.97 -3.82
CA GLY A 24 -2.95 -26.23 -2.95
C GLY A 24 -2.11 -24.97 -2.78
N PHE A 25 -1.93 -24.53 -1.53
CA PHE A 25 -0.91 -23.56 -1.16
C PHE A 25 0.44 -23.99 -1.75
N ALA A 26 1.29 -23.03 -2.17
CA ALA A 26 2.66 -23.31 -2.62
C ALA A 26 3.33 -24.34 -1.70
N VAL A 27 4.04 -25.33 -2.27
CA VAL A 27 4.64 -26.42 -1.49
C VAL A 27 5.47 -25.85 -0.35
N GLN A 28 4.95 -26.00 0.88
CA GLN A 28 5.67 -25.67 2.09
C GLN A 28 6.81 -26.68 2.25
N LYS A 29 7.99 -26.33 1.75
CA LYS A 29 9.20 -27.09 2.05
C LYS A 29 9.85 -26.45 3.27
N SER A 30 9.88 -27.20 4.37
CA SER A 30 10.64 -26.84 5.56
C SER A 30 12.12 -27.10 5.32
N VAL A 31 12.97 -26.17 5.75
CA VAL A 31 14.41 -26.40 5.76
C VAL A 31 14.74 -27.49 6.79
N THR A 32 15.24 -28.64 6.33
CA THR A 32 15.63 -29.79 7.17
C THR A 32 17.15 -29.96 7.32
N GLY A 33 17.96 -29.39 6.43
CA GLY A 33 19.43 -29.58 6.40
C GLY A 33 20.29 -28.44 6.94
N LEU A 34 19.73 -27.27 7.27
CA LEU A 34 20.49 -26.16 7.86
C LEU A 34 20.48 -26.25 9.39
N ILE A 35 21.61 -26.65 9.96
CA ILE A 35 21.84 -26.74 11.42
C ILE A 35 21.46 -25.40 12.07
N GLY A 36 20.44 -25.41 12.93
CA GLY A 36 19.95 -24.25 13.69
C GLY A 36 18.71 -23.53 13.12
N TYR A 37 18.22 -23.94 11.94
CA TYR A 37 17.07 -23.33 11.24
C TYR A 37 15.97 -24.34 10.87
N GLU A 38 15.97 -25.47 11.57
CA GLU A 38 15.04 -26.59 11.36
C GLU A 38 13.58 -26.12 11.49
N GLY A 39 12.78 -26.40 10.44
CA GLY A 39 11.34 -26.12 10.45
C GLY A 39 10.90 -24.77 9.89
N LEU A 40 11.82 -23.90 9.44
CA LEU A 40 11.45 -22.68 8.72
C LEU A 40 11.01 -22.98 7.28
N GLU A 41 9.87 -22.40 6.88
CA GLU A 41 9.34 -22.52 5.51
C GLU A 41 10.07 -21.57 4.57
N VAL A 42 10.56 -22.08 3.44
CA VAL A 42 11.15 -21.29 2.34
C VAL A 42 10.41 -21.65 1.06
N ILE A 43 9.83 -20.64 0.40
CA ILE A 43 8.99 -20.84 -0.79
C ILE A 43 9.69 -20.24 -2.01
N ASN A 44 9.91 -21.03 -3.05
CA ASN A 44 10.31 -20.51 -4.36
C ASN A 44 9.05 -20.09 -5.14
N PRO A 45 8.79 -18.78 -5.34
CA PRO A 45 7.57 -18.31 -5.98
C PRO A 45 7.55 -18.50 -7.51
N ASP A 46 8.66 -18.90 -8.12
CA ASP A 46 8.75 -19.19 -9.56
C ASP A 46 8.57 -20.68 -9.86
N GLY A 47 8.37 -21.52 -8.83
CA GLY A 47 8.10 -22.94 -9.05
C GLY A 47 9.28 -23.79 -9.52
N GLY A 48 10.51 -23.28 -9.47
CA GLY A 48 11.68 -24.04 -9.92
C GLY A 48 11.86 -25.36 -9.16
N THR A 49 12.53 -26.34 -9.79
CA THR A 49 12.95 -27.60 -9.17
C THR A 49 14.07 -27.42 -8.13
N ASP A 50 14.52 -26.19 -7.92
CA ASP A 50 15.55 -25.85 -6.93
C ASP A 50 15.14 -26.36 -5.55
N ASP A 51 16.07 -27.04 -4.89
CA ASP A 51 15.90 -27.52 -3.54
C ASP A 51 15.63 -26.32 -2.60
N ALA A 52 14.79 -26.51 -1.58
CA ALA A 52 14.44 -25.44 -0.63
C ALA A 52 15.71 -24.85 0.04
N GLU A 53 16.75 -25.67 0.15
CA GLU A 53 18.08 -25.26 0.62
C GLU A 53 18.78 -24.30 -0.35
N ALA A 54 18.70 -24.54 -1.65
CA ALA A 54 19.26 -23.63 -2.66
C ALA A 54 18.51 -22.29 -2.66
N GLU A 55 17.18 -22.32 -2.56
CA GLU A 55 16.39 -21.09 -2.46
C GLU A 55 16.71 -20.32 -1.18
N ALA A 56 16.88 -21.01 -0.03
CA ALA A 56 17.20 -20.40 1.26
C ALA A 56 18.47 -19.52 1.22
N LEU A 57 19.42 -19.87 0.36
CA LEU A 57 20.69 -19.14 0.17
C LEU A 57 20.58 -17.97 -0.83
N LYS A 58 19.46 -17.80 -1.55
CA LYS A 58 19.24 -16.69 -2.50
C LYS A 58 18.75 -15.39 -1.83
N GLY A 59 18.79 -15.32 -0.50
CA GLY A 59 18.44 -14.12 0.25
C GLY A 59 19.40 -12.96 -0.04
N ARG A 60 18.93 -11.72 0.15
CA ARG A 60 19.74 -10.50 -0.05
C ARG A 60 20.73 -10.20 1.08
N TRP A 61 20.72 -10.99 2.14
CA TRP A 61 21.48 -10.76 3.38
C TRP A 61 22.81 -11.49 3.37
N LYS A 62 23.86 -10.88 3.93
CA LYS A 62 25.05 -11.65 4.32
C LYS A 62 24.70 -12.60 5.46
N ASP A 63 25.41 -13.72 5.59
CA ASP A 63 25.14 -14.73 6.62
C ASP A 63 25.08 -14.13 8.03
N GLU A 64 26.06 -13.28 8.38
CA GLU A 64 26.11 -12.63 9.70
C GLU A 64 24.92 -11.68 9.96
N GLU A 65 24.48 -10.94 8.94
CA GLU A 65 23.34 -10.02 9.02
C GLU A 65 22.03 -10.79 9.14
N ARG A 66 21.89 -11.89 8.38
CA ARG A 66 20.75 -12.80 8.45
C ARG A 66 20.63 -13.43 9.83
N ASP A 67 21.73 -13.99 10.34
CA ASP A 67 21.76 -14.68 11.62
C ASP A 67 21.48 -13.71 12.79
N SER A 68 22.02 -12.49 12.70
CA SER A 68 21.70 -11.40 13.63
C SER A 68 20.22 -11.01 13.58
N TYR A 69 19.67 -10.86 12.37
CA TYR A 69 18.26 -10.53 12.17
C TYR A 69 17.34 -11.63 12.70
N TRP A 70 17.64 -12.91 12.43
CA TRP A 70 16.89 -14.05 12.97
C TRP A 70 16.89 -14.07 14.50
N LYS A 71 18.04 -13.88 15.14
CA LYS A 71 18.15 -13.82 16.61
C LYS A 71 17.24 -12.74 17.21
N ILE A 72 17.10 -11.61 16.53
CA ILE A 72 16.18 -10.54 16.94
C ILE A 72 14.72 -10.92 16.69
N MET A 73 14.41 -11.54 15.54
CA MET A 73 13.04 -11.76 15.10
C MET A 73 12.37 -13.00 15.70
N GLN A 74 13.11 -14.06 15.99
CA GLN A 74 12.55 -15.35 16.44
C GLN A 74 11.67 -15.23 17.70
N LYS A 75 11.98 -14.27 18.60
CA LYS A 75 11.21 -13.99 19.84
C LYS A 75 9.86 -13.33 19.58
N TYR A 76 9.61 -12.84 18.37
CA TYR A 76 8.36 -12.19 17.96
C TYR A 76 7.47 -13.11 17.13
N THR A 77 7.77 -14.41 17.03
CA THR A 77 6.92 -15.38 16.34
C THR A 77 5.51 -15.37 16.94
N GLY A 78 4.50 -15.15 16.09
CA GLY A 78 3.10 -14.99 16.45
C GLY A 78 2.69 -13.57 16.86
N ALA A 79 3.63 -12.62 16.98
CA ALA A 79 3.37 -11.25 17.44
C ALA A 79 3.10 -10.26 16.30
N ASP A 80 2.48 -9.14 16.66
CA ASP A 80 2.43 -7.94 15.83
C ASP A 80 3.76 -7.19 15.91
N ILE A 81 4.43 -7.05 14.77
CA ILE A 81 5.77 -6.48 14.65
C ILE A 81 5.76 -5.00 14.22
N THR A 82 4.59 -4.35 14.12
CA THR A 82 4.48 -2.92 13.79
C THR A 82 5.12 -2.01 14.84
N VAL A 83 5.16 -2.46 16.10
CA VAL A 83 5.77 -1.75 17.24
C VAL A 83 7.23 -2.14 17.51
N VAL A 84 7.79 -3.06 16.73
CA VAL A 84 9.17 -3.51 16.89
C VAL A 84 10.12 -2.58 16.13
N SER A 85 11.15 -2.09 16.82
CA SER A 85 12.22 -1.32 16.16
C SER A 85 13.10 -2.28 15.36
N LEU A 86 12.98 -2.21 14.03
CA LEU A 86 13.74 -3.04 13.09
C LEU A 86 15.00 -2.32 12.59
N PRO A 87 16.05 -3.06 12.16
CA PRO A 87 17.28 -2.47 11.65
C PRO A 87 17.09 -1.63 10.38
N VAL A 88 17.95 -0.65 10.13
CA VAL A 88 17.83 0.23 8.94
C VAL A 88 18.11 -0.50 7.63
N PHE A 89 18.96 -1.53 7.65
CA PHE A 89 19.37 -2.23 6.43
C PHE A 89 18.22 -2.98 5.73
N ILE A 90 17.06 -3.17 6.41
CA ILE A 90 15.85 -3.73 5.79
C ILE A 90 14.95 -2.70 5.13
N CYS A 91 15.28 -1.41 5.29
CA CYS A 91 14.41 -0.33 4.87
C CYS A 91 14.68 0.13 3.43
N GLU A 92 13.64 0.69 2.80
CA GLU A 92 13.77 1.59 1.66
C GLU A 92 13.80 3.06 2.14
N PRO A 93 14.41 4.00 1.39
CA PRO A 93 14.45 5.42 1.75
C PRO A 93 13.11 6.15 1.48
N MET A 94 12.01 5.58 1.98
CA MET A 94 10.67 6.15 2.00
C MET A 94 10.02 5.91 3.36
N THR A 95 9.10 6.78 3.77
CA THR A 95 8.23 6.53 4.94
C THR A 95 6.86 6.00 4.49
N ASN A 96 6.07 5.43 5.41
CA ASN A 96 4.71 4.99 5.08
C ASN A 96 3.84 6.12 4.49
N LEU A 97 4.07 7.38 4.87
CA LEU A 97 3.31 8.51 4.30
C LEU A 97 3.61 8.72 2.82
N GLN A 98 4.86 8.48 2.41
CA GLN A 98 5.24 8.50 0.99
C GLN A 98 4.69 7.29 0.24
N LYS A 99 4.66 6.10 0.88
CA LYS A 99 4.00 4.90 0.32
C LYS A 99 2.52 5.14 0.05
N MET A 100 1.82 5.81 0.98
CA MET A 100 0.40 6.17 0.81
C MET A 100 0.16 7.04 -0.44
N ALA A 101 1.14 7.84 -0.86
CA ALA A 101 1.03 8.67 -2.05
C ALA A 101 1.24 7.89 -3.37
N GLU A 102 1.79 6.67 -3.34
CA GLU A 102 2.06 5.89 -4.56
C GLU A 102 0.79 5.49 -5.32
N ILE A 103 -0.34 5.39 -4.63
CA ILE A 103 -1.64 5.15 -5.27
C ILE A 103 -2.05 6.29 -6.22
N MET A 104 -1.37 7.44 -6.17
CA MET A 104 -1.60 8.56 -7.09
C MET A 104 -0.86 8.43 -8.43
N GLU A 105 -0.02 7.40 -8.64
CA GLU A 105 0.72 7.19 -9.89
C GLU A 105 -0.21 7.14 -11.11
N TYR A 106 -1.36 6.47 -10.97
CA TYR A 106 -2.37 6.32 -12.03
C TYR A 106 -3.65 7.09 -11.69
N SER A 107 -3.55 8.23 -11.01
CA SER A 107 -4.70 9.06 -10.59
C SER A 107 -5.62 9.52 -11.74
N HIS A 108 -5.12 9.63 -12.97
CA HIS A 108 -5.92 9.93 -14.17
C HIS A 108 -7.07 8.93 -14.40
N LEU A 109 -6.98 7.70 -13.90
CA LEU A 109 -8.07 6.73 -13.95
C LEU A 109 -9.29 7.20 -13.14
N LEU A 110 -9.09 7.96 -12.05
CA LEU A 110 -10.20 8.57 -11.31
C LEU A 110 -10.84 9.73 -12.08
N ASP A 111 -10.05 10.46 -12.87
CA ASP A 111 -10.58 11.51 -13.76
C ASP A 111 -11.48 10.87 -14.83
N LEU A 112 -11.03 9.77 -15.46
CA LEU A 112 -11.84 8.96 -16.38
C LEU A 112 -13.10 8.42 -15.70
N ALA A 113 -12.99 7.90 -14.48
CA ALA A 113 -14.15 7.41 -13.71
C ALA A 113 -15.17 8.54 -13.47
N ASN A 114 -14.71 9.73 -13.09
CA ASN A 114 -15.54 10.89 -12.83
C ASN A 114 -16.26 11.38 -14.11
N GLU A 115 -15.62 11.30 -15.27
CA GLU A 115 -16.22 11.74 -16.53
C GLU A 115 -17.14 10.68 -17.15
N CYS A 116 -16.93 9.41 -16.84
CA CYS A 116 -17.65 8.27 -17.40
C CYS A 116 -19.16 8.30 -17.09
N GLU A 117 -19.99 8.16 -18.14
CA GLU A 117 -21.45 8.13 -18.03
C GLU A 117 -21.99 6.72 -17.72
N ASP A 118 -21.29 5.67 -18.16
CA ASP A 118 -21.66 4.28 -17.84
C ASP A 118 -21.26 3.98 -16.39
N PRO A 119 -22.23 3.68 -15.50
CA PRO A 119 -21.97 3.47 -14.09
C PRO A 119 -21.08 2.24 -13.83
N TYR A 120 -21.12 1.22 -14.68
CA TYR A 120 -20.31 0.02 -14.52
C TYR A 120 -18.89 0.24 -15.02
N LEU A 121 -18.72 0.93 -16.15
CA LEU A 121 -17.39 1.29 -16.65
C LEU A 121 -16.67 2.28 -15.73
N ARG A 122 -17.42 3.19 -15.08
CA ARG A 122 -16.90 4.03 -13.98
C ARG A 122 -16.26 3.19 -12.87
N MET A 123 -16.93 2.11 -12.46
CA MET A 123 -16.40 1.20 -11.44
C MET A 123 -15.17 0.45 -11.94
N VAL A 124 -15.06 0.11 -13.23
CA VAL A 124 -13.84 -0.47 -13.83
C VAL A 124 -12.66 0.49 -13.72
N TYR A 125 -12.84 1.77 -14.08
CA TYR A 125 -11.78 2.77 -13.97
C TYR A 125 -11.33 2.98 -12.51
N ALA A 126 -12.28 3.15 -11.59
CA ALA A 126 -11.97 3.36 -10.18
C ALA A 126 -11.30 2.15 -9.53
N SER A 127 -11.76 0.92 -9.81
CA SER A 127 -11.13 -0.28 -9.27
C SER A 127 -9.76 -0.55 -9.91
N SER A 128 -9.57 -0.24 -11.18
CA SER A 128 -8.26 -0.33 -11.85
C SER A 128 -7.23 0.64 -11.26
N TRP A 129 -7.66 1.84 -10.87
CA TRP A 129 -6.84 2.76 -10.07
C TRP A 129 -6.40 2.13 -8.75
N ALA A 130 -7.32 1.49 -8.02
CA ALA A 130 -7.00 0.82 -6.77
C ALA A 130 -6.04 -0.39 -6.95
N ILE A 131 -6.19 -1.17 -8.02
CA ILE A 131 -5.29 -2.29 -8.34
C ILE A 131 -3.87 -1.79 -8.68
N SER A 132 -3.77 -0.65 -9.37
CA SER A 132 -2.50 -0.18 -9.94
C SER A 132 -1.37 0.00 -8.92
N VAL A 133 -1.69 0.33 -7.66
CA VAL A 133 -0.70 0.52 -6.59
C VAL A 133 -0.01 -0.78 -6.17
N TYR A 134 -0.62 -1.95 -6.43
CA TYR A 134 -0.04 -3.23 -6.06
C TYR A 134 1.25 -3.53 -6.81
N ASN A 135 1.43 -2.97 -8.02
CA ASN A 135 2.72 -2.98 -8.70
C ASN A 135 3.83 -2.29 -7.86
N ALA A 136 3.54 -1.17 -7.20
CA ALA A 136 4.47 -0.51 -6.30
C ALA A 136 4.62 -1.24 -4.95
N TYR A 137 3.59 -1.96 -4.49
CA TYR A 137 3.61 -2.70 -3.23
C TYR A 137 4.29 -4.07 -3.31
N GLN A 138 4.69 -4.52 -4.51
CA GLN A 138 5.51 -5.73 -4.67
C GLN A 138 6.95 -5.57 -4.14
N ARG A 139 7.37 -4.33 -3.85
CA ARG A 139 8.71 -4.03 -3.33
C ARG A 139 8.94 -4.72 -1.99
N THR A 140 10.10 -5.36 -1.86
CA THR A 140 10.45 -6.22 -0.72
C THR A 140 11.17 -5.46 0.41
N TRP A 141 11.14 -4.13 0.37
CA TRP A 141 11.82 -3.26 1.32
C TRP A 141 10.81 -2.65 2.28
N LYS A 142 11.21 -2.49 3.54
CA LYS A 142 10.33 -1.91 4.55
C LYS A 142 10.40 -0.37 4.48
N PRO A 143 9.29 0.36 4.31
CA PRO A 143 9.32 1.81 4.54
C PRO A 143 9.61 2.13 6.02
N PHE A 144 10.21 3.29 6.27
CA PHE A 144 10.33 3.81 7.64
C PHE A 144 8.94 4.03 8.24
N ASN A 145 8.75 3.59 9.49
CA ASN A 145 7.56 3.96 10.25
C ASN A 145 7.65 5.47 10.55
N PRO A 146 6.67 6.29 10.11
CA PRO A 146 6.67 7.71 10.40
C PRO A 146 6.61 7.97 11.91
N ILE A 147 7.21 9.07 12.34
CA ILE A 147 7.07 9.53 13.73
C ILE A 147 5.80 10.38 13.87
N LEU A 148 5.28 10.48 15.10
CA LEU A 148 4.07 11.25 15.39
C LEU A 148 4.20 12.70 14.90
N GLY A 149 3.23 13.18 14.11
CA GLY A 149 3.24 14.52 13.51
C GLY A 149 4.13 14.68 12.27
N GLU A 150 4.83 13.63 11.82
CA GLU A 150 5.46 13.61 10.50
C GLU A 150 4.38 13.79 9.42
N THR A 151 4.71 14.55 8.37
CA THR A 151 3.82 14.81 7.24
C THR A 151 4.49 14.41 5.93
N TYR A 152 3.71 14.27 4.87
CA TYR A 152 4.24 14.20 3.51
C TYR A 152 3.32 14.96 2.56
N GLU A 153 3.87 15.89 1.79
CA GLU A 153 3.14 16.62 0.76
C GLU A 153 3.63 16.33 -0.66
N MET A 154 2.70 16.36 -1.61
CA MET A 154 2.96 16.21 -3.03
C MET A 154 1.99 17.10 -3.81
N VAL A 155 2.51 17.81 -4.82
CA VAL A 155 1.71 18.42 -5.89
C VAL A 155 2.21 17.84 -7.20
N ASN A 156 1.39 17.03 -7.86
CA ASN A 156 1.81 16.31 -9.06
C ASN A 156 0.61 15.99 -9.95
N HIS A 157 0.77 16.08 -11.27
CA HIS A 157 -0.27 15.77 -12.26
C HIS A 157 -1.65 16.42 -11.95
N GLY A 158 -1.66 17.65 -11.43
CA GLY A 158 -2.91 18.34 -11.07
C GLY A 158 -3.56 17.85 -9.76
N VAL A 159 -2.94 16.89 -9.07
CA VAL A 159 -3.39 16.38 -7.76
C VAL A 159 -2.55 16.99 -6.65
N THR A 160 -3.23 17.55 -5.65
CA THR A 160 -2.61 17.91 -4.37
C THR A 160 -2.82 16.77 -3.38
N PHE A 161 -1.77 16.33 -2.68
CA PHE A 161 -1.80 15.27 -1.68
C PHE A 161 -1.11 15.71 -0.40
N ILE A 162 -1.72 15.40 0.74
CA ILE A 162 -1.15 15.57 2.08
C ILE A 162 -1.41 14.33 2.91
N ALA A 163 -0.40 13.85 3.63
CA ALA A 163 -0.56 12.82 4.65
C ALA A 163 0.12 13.23 5.95
N GLU A 164 -0.37 12.71 7.07
CA GLU A 164 0.11 12.95 8.42
C GLU A 164 0.09 11.68 9.26
N GLN A 165 1.12 11.46 10.06
CA GLN A 165 1.13 10.42 11.09
C GLN A 165 0.32 10.89 12.30
N VAL A 166 -0.97 10.57 12.30
CA VAL A 166 -1.95 11.03 13.28
C VAL A 166 -1.90 10.29 14.62
N SER A 167 -1.35 9.08 14.65
CA SER A 167 -1.14 8.30 15.88
C SER A 167 0.12 7.43 15.81
N HIS A 168 0.74 7.13 16.95
CA HIS A 168 1.91 6.25 17.04
C HIS A 168 1.65 4.96 17.84
N HIS A 169 0.62 4.93 18.68
CA HIS A 169 0.23 3.76 19.46
C HIS A 169 -1.30 3.60 19.48
N PRO A 170 -1.88 2.88 18.51
CA PRO A 170 -1.21 2.20 17.38
C PRO A 170 -0.70 3.18 16.30
N PRO A 171 0.28 2.79 15.47
CA PRO A 171 0.71 3.60 14.33
C PRO A 171 -0.43 3.78 13.31
N MET A 172 -0.82 5.02 13.05
CA MET A 172 -1.85 5.37 12.08
C MET A 172 -1.43 6.57 11.24
N GLY A 173 -1.68 6.49 9.94
CA GLY A 173 -1.54 7.61 9.00
C GLY A 173 -2.90 8.04 8.46
N ALA A 174 -3.10 9.33 8.28
CA ALA A 174 -4.23 9.88 7.54
C ALA A 174 -3.71 10.56 6.27
N GLY A 175 -4.47 10.49 5.18
CA GLY A 175 -4.11 11.03 3.88
C GLY A 175 -5.31 11.64 3.19
N HIS A 176 -5.07 12.70 2.42
CA HIS A 176 -6.04 13.39 1.60
C HIS A 176 -5.41 13.74 0.26
N ALA A 177 -6.14 13.51 -0.83
CA ALA A 177 -5.77 13.98 -2.15
C ALA A 177 -6.99 14.59 -2.86
N GLU A 178 -6.77 15.63 -3.65
CA GLU A 178 -7.84 16.22 -4.45
C GLU A 178 -7.31 16.85 -5.73
N ASN A 179 -8.16 16.84 -6.77
CA ASN A 179 -8.06 17.63 -7.99
C ASN A 179 -9.46 18.13 -8.41
N GLU A 180 -9.65 18.58 -9.65
CA GLU A 180 -10.97 19.04 -10.13
C GLU A 180 -12.03 17.93 -10.22
N HIS A 181 -11.63 16.67 -10.32
CA HIS A 181 -12.50 15.53 -10.60
C HIS A 181 -12.81 14.68 -9.37
N PHE A 182 -11.89 14.54 -8.42
CA PHE A 182 -12.07 13.65 -7.27
C PHE A 182 -11.52 14.20 -5.96
N VAL A 183 -12.00 13.59 -4.86
CA VAL A 183 -11.39 13.63 -3.53
C VAL A 183 -11.07 12.19 -3.12
N TYR A 184 -9.89 11.96 -2.58
CA TYR A 184 -9.44 10.71 -1.99
C TYR A 184 -9.10 10.96 -0.51
N ASP A 185 -9.74 10.22 0.39
CA ASP A 185 -9.45 10.25 1.81
C ASP A 185 -9.08 8.85 2.30
N VAL A 186 -8.04 8.77 3.12
CA VAL A 186 -7.61 7.52 3.74
C VAL A 186 -7.27 7.72 5.21
N THR A 187 -7.78 6.84 6.05
CA THR A 187 -7.16 6.54 7.36
C THR A 187 -6.61 5.13 7.30
N SER A 188 -5.34 4.94 7.65
CA SER A 188 -4.64 3.67 7.50
C SER A 188 -3.94 3.25 8.79
N LYS A 189 -4.17 2.00 9.18
CA LYS A 189 -3.53 1.27 10.26
C LYS A 189 -3.16 -0.12 9.74
N LEU A 190 -2.01 -0.63 10.15
CA LEU A 190 -1.62 -2.01 9.85
C LEU A 190 -1.70 -2.86 11.11
N LYS A 191 -2.17 -4.10 10.93
CA LYS A 191 -1.98 -5.17 11.91
C LYS A 191 -1.11 -6.23 11.25
N THR A 192 -0.14 -6.76 11.98
CA THR A 192 0.74 -7.79 11.43
C THR A 192 0.74 -9.05 12.27
N LYS A 193 1.12 -10.18 11.67
CA LYS A 193 1.39 -11.43 12.37
C LYS A 193 2.65 -12.06 11.79
N PHE A 194 3.73 -12.03 12.56
CA PHE A 194 4.98 -12.65 12.13
C PHE A 194 4.92 -14.17 12.32
N LEU A 195 5.21 -14.93 11.26
CA LEU A 195 5.10 -16.39 11.21
C LEU A 195 6.46 -17.11 11.19
N GLY A 196 7.54 -16.39 11.52
CA GLY A 196 8.91 -16.93 11.51
C GLY A 196 9.69 -16.52 10.27
N ASN A 197 9.38 -17.05 9.09
CA ASN A 197 10.03 -16.62 7.84
C ASN A 197 9.12 -15.77 6.92
N SER A 198 7.89 -15.51 7.36
CA SER A 198 6.95 -14.64 6.66
C SER A 198 6.20 -13.74 7.65
N VAL A 199 5.53 -12.72 7.14
CA VAL A 199 4.61 -11.87 7.91
C VAL A 199 3.32 -11.69 7.14
N ASP A 200 2.19 -11.96 7.80
CA ASP A 200 0.88 -11.57 7.30
C ASP A 200 0.63 -10.11 7.68
N ILE A 201 0.14 -9.32 6.73
CA ILE A 201 -0.11 -7.88 6.83
C ILE A 201 -1.59 -7.64 6.52
N TYR A 202 -2.31 -7.11 7.49
CA TYR A 202 -3.74 -6.83 7.40
C TYR A 202 -3.97 -5.31 7.33
N PRO A 203 -4.53 -4.80 6.22
CA PRO A 203 -4.77 -3.37 6.03
C PRO A 203 -6.06 -2.93 6.73
N ILE A 204 -5.95 -2.46 7.98
CA ILE A 204 -7.09 -1.88 8.70
C ILE A 204 -7.21 -0.42 8.25
N GLY A 205 -7.96 -0.18 7.18
CA GLY A 205 -8.08 1.14 6.55
C GLY A 205 -9.52 1.51 6.19
N ARG A 206 -9.77 2.82 6.13
CA ARG A 206 -10.96 3.42 5.52
C ARG A 206 -10.49 4.25 4.34
N THR A 207 -10.73 3.74 3.13
CA THR A 207 -10.40 4.42 1.88
C THR A 207 -11.67 4.86 1.19
N ARG A 208 -11.80 6.17 0.95
CA ARG A 208 -12.99 6.83 0.41
C ARG A 208 -12.59 7.63 -0.82
N VAL A 209 -13.29 7.44 -1.93
CA VAL A 209 -13.15 8.29 -3.12
C VAL A 209 -14.49 8.96 -3.41
N THR A 210 -14.49 10.29 -3.54
CA THR A 210 -15.66 11.05 -4.00
C THR A 210 -15.41 11.56 -5.41
N LEU A 211 -16.19 11.10 -6.39
CA LEU A 211 -16.17 11.63 -7.75
C LEU A 211 -17.07 12.86 -7.81
N LYS A 212 -16.48 14.03 -8.10
CA LYS A 212 -17.10 15.35 -7.88
C LYS A 212 -18.26 15.64 -8.84
N LYS A 213 -18.23 15.14 -10.07
CA LYS A 213 -19.24 15.41 -11.11
C LYS A 213 -20.64 15.02 -10.65
N ASP A 214 -20.78 13.79 -10.15
CA ASP A 214 -22.07 13.20 -9.78
C ASP A 214 -22.22 12.99 -8.26
N GLY A 215 -21.21 13.37 -7.47
CA GLY A 215 -21.20 13.14 -6.02
C GLY A 215 -21.17 11.66 -5.64
N VAL A 216 -20.59 10.80 -6.49
CA VAL A 216 -20.48 9.36 -6.25
C VAL A 216 -19.45 9.10 -5.17
N ILE A 217 -19.81 8.26 -4.20
CA ILE A 217 -18.97 7.91 -3.08
C ILE A 217 -18.56 6.44 -3.17
N LEU A 218 -17.27 6.17 -3.31
CA LEU A 218 -16.70 4.83 -3.38
C LEU A 218 -16.01 4.47 -2.05
N ASP A 219 -16.16 3.21 -1.65
CA ASP A 219 -15.47 2.57 -0.53
C ASP A 219 -14.54 1.49 -1.06
N LEU A 220 -13.31 1.39 -0.54
CA LEU A 220 -12.37 0.35 -0.91
C LEU A 220 -11.95 -0.47 0.32
N VAL A 221 -12.15 -1.79 0.22
CA VAL A 221 -11.60 -2.81 1.10
C VAL A 221 -10.49 -3.55 0.36
N PRO A 222 -9.21 -3.32 0.68
CA PRO A 222 -8.07 -3.93 -0.01
C PRO A 222 -7.75 -5.34 0.50
N PRO A 223 -7.26 -6.29 -0.32
CA PRO A 223 -6.86 -7.62 0.14
C PRO A 223 -5.71 -7.56 1.15
N PRO A 224 -5.56 -8.59 2.01
CA PRO A 224 -4.37 -8.74 2.84
C PRO A 224 -3.13 -9.03 1.99
N THR A 225 -1.96 -8.77 2.57
CA THR A 225 -0.67 -8.99 1.93
C THR A 225 0.20 -9.87 2.81
N LYS A 226 1.05 -10.68 2.19
CA LYS A 226 2.06 -11.49 2.86
C LYS A 226 3.44 -11.17 2.30
N ALA A 227 4.39 -10.88 3.18
CA ALA A 227 5.79 -10.85 2.80
C ALA A 227 6.44 -12.18 3.21
N ASN A 228 6.87 -12.94 2.21
CA ASN A 228 7.44 -14.27 2.34
C ASN A 228 8.96 -14.21 2.30
N ASN A 229 9.62 -15.23 2.86
CA ASN A 229 11.09 -15.37 2.86
C ASN A 229 11.81 -14.12 3.39
N LEU A 230 11.38 -13.59 4.54
CA LEU A 230 11.95 -12.36 5.11
C LEU A 230 13.42 -12.54 5.52
N ILE A 231 13.79 -13.75 5.92
CA ILE A 231 15.08 -14.06 6.57
C ILE A 231 15.83 -15.08 5.74
N PHE A 232 15.17 -16.17 5.37
CA PHE A 232 15.72 -17.23 4.54
C PHE A 232 15.04 -17.24 3.18
N GLY A 233 15.87 -17.21 2.14
CA GLY A 233 15.46 -17.16 0.75
C GLY A 233 15.19 -15.77 0.20
N ARG A 234 14.90 -15.71 -1.11
CA ARG A 234 14.58 -14.46 -1.79
C ARG A 234 13.24 -13.96 -1.27
N THR A 235 13.22 -12.79 -0.64
CA THR A 235 12.00 -12.14 -0.18
C THR A 235 11.09 -11.85 -1.36
N TRP A 236 9.78 -12.07 -1.20
CA TRP A 236 8.76 -11.76 -2.20
C TRP A 236 7.44 -11.43 -1.53
N ILE A 237 6.59 -10.69 -2.24
CA ILE A 237 5.30 -10.21 -1.77
C ILE A 237 4.19 -10.94 -2.51
N ASP A 238 3.16 -11.35 -1.77
CA ASP A 238 1.91 -11.89 -2.31
C ASP A 238 0.74 -11.11 -1.71
N SER A 239 -0.10 -10.52 -2.54
CA SER A 239 -1.38 -9.96 -2.08
C SER A 239 -2.46 -10.83 -2.63
N SER A 240 -3.18 -11.53 -1.76
CA SER A 240 -4.16 -12.53 -2.15
C SER A 240 -5.42 -12.45 -1.29
N GLY A 241 -6.55 -12.81 -1.90
CA GLY A 241 -7.88 -12.61 -1.35
C GLY A 241 -8.63 -11.48 -2.05
N ASP A 242 -9.74 -11.06 -1.45
CA ASP A 242 -10.71 -10.21 -2.13
C ASP A 242 -10.38 -8.72 -1.98
N MET A 243 -10.39 -8.01 -3.11
CA MET A 243 -10.53 -6.56 -3.16
C MET A 243 -11.99 -6.21 -3.47
N ILE A 244 -12.59 -5.38 -2.64
CA ILE A 244 -13.98 -4.96 -2.82
C ILE A 244 -14.02 -3.44 -2.95
N MET A 245 -14.60 -2.95 -4.04
CA MET A 245 -14.93 -1.54 -4.20
C MET A 245 -16.44 -1.36 -4.30
N THR A 246 -17.02 -0.63 -3.37
CA THR A 246 -18.48 -0.42 -3.31
C THR A 246 -18.82 1.04 -3.63
N ASN A 247 -19.75 1.25 -4.55
CA ASN A 247 -20.40 2.55 -4.73
C ASN A 247 -21.48 2.71 -3.66
N LEU A 248 -21.21 3.51 -2.63
CA LEU A 248 -22.15 3.75 -1.53
C LEU A 248 -23.37 4.56 -1.94
N THR A 249 -23.34 5.22 -3.11
CA THR A 249 -24.45 6.01 -3.63
C THR A 249 -25.49 5.14 -4.34
N THR A 250 -25.05 4.11 -5.08
CA THR A 250 -25.94 3.26 -5.90
C THR A 250 -26.09 1.83 -5.38
N GLY A 251 -25.09 1.30 -4.66
CA GLY A 251 -24.99 -0.10 -4.27
C GLY A 251 -24.25 -1.00 -5.27
N ASP A 252 -23.81 -0.46 -6.42
CA ASP A 252 -22.97 -1.21 -7.36
C ASP A 252 -21.63 -1.57 -6.71
N LYS A 253 -21.07 -2.74 -7.03
CA LYS A 253 -19.84 -3.21 -6.39
C LYS A 253 -18.91 -3.89 -7.38
N VAL A 254 -17.61 -3.77 -7.15
CA VAL A 254 -16.57 -4.56 -7.81
C VAL A 254 -16.03 -5.54 -6.78
N LEU A 255 -16.00 -6.82 -7.13
CA LEU A 255 -15.36 -7.87 -6.34
C LEU A 255 -14.29 -8.51 -7.21
N LEU A 256 -13.03 -8.39 -6.80
CA LEU A 256 -11.87 -8.93 -7.50
C LEU A 256 -11.10 -9.86 -6.57
N CYS A 257 -10.88 -11.09 -7.00
CA CYS A 257 -10.08 -12.07 -6.29
C CYS A 257 -8.64 -11.96 -6.77
N PHE A 258 -7.74 -11.55 -5.88
CA PHE A 258 -6.31 -11.64 -6.11
C PHE A 258 -5.89 -13.08 -5.83
N GLN A 259 -5.48 -13.78 -6.88
CA GLN A 259 -5.16 -15.20 -6.80
C GLN A 259 -3.91 -15.41 -5.94
N PRO A 260 -3.92 -16.36 -4.99
CA PRO A 260 -2.73 -16.70 -4.23
C PRO A 260 -1.68 -17.33 -5.13
N CYS A 261 -0.41 -17.13 -4.79
CA CYS A 261 0.67 -17.87 -5.43
C CYS A 261 0.56 -19.37 -5.09
N GLY A 262 0.09 -20.16 -6.06
CA GLY A 262 -0.09 -21.60 -5.97
C GLY A 262 1.15 -22.40 -6.32
N TRP A 263 0.93 -23.69 -6.63
CA TRP A 263 2.00 -24.60 -7.04
C TRP A 263 2.66 -24.10 -8.32
N PHE A 264 3.99 -24.18 -8.35
CA PHE A 264 4.79 -23.73 -9.48
C PHE A 264 4.62 -22.25 -9.87
N GLY A 265 4.15 -21.40 -8.94
CA GLY A 265 3.88 -19.99 -9.23
C GLY A 265 2.56 -19.73 -9.96
N ALA A 266 1.71 -20.76 -10.14
CA ALA A 266 0.38 -20.60 -10.74
C ALA A 266 -0.46 -19.58 -9.96
N GLY A 267 -1.23 -18.74 -10.65
CA GLY A 267 -2.03 -17.70 -10.01
C GLY A 267 -1.25 -16.47 -9.55
N ARG A 268 0.09 -16.52 -9.51
CA ARG A 268 0.88 -15.39 -9.04
C ARG A 268 0.63 -14.18 -9.95
N TYR A 269 0.24 -13.08 -9.32
CA TYR A 269 -0.16 -11.82 -9.93
C TYR A 269 -1.56 -11.77 -10.56
N GLU A 270 -2.24 -12.91 -10.71
CA GLU A 270 -3.54 -12.98 -11.38
C GLU A 270 -4.64 -12.33 -10.53
N VAL A 271 -5.53 -11.60 -11.19
CA VAL A 271 -6.71 -10.97 -10.60
C VAL A 271 -7.90 -11.23 -11.50
N ASP A 272 -8.98 -11.75 -10.94
CA ASP A 272 -10.22 -12.03 -11.66
C ASP A 272 -11.44 -11.64 -10.84
N GLY A 273 -12.49 -11.17 -11.49
CA GLY A 273 -13.76 -10.92 -10.84
C GLY A 273 -14.67 -10.05 -11.68
N TYR A 274 -15.58 -9.35 -11.03
CA TYR A 274 -16.70 -8.73 -11.73
C TYR A 274 -17.11 -7.39 -11.14
N VAL A 275 -17.69 -6.57 -12.02
CA VAL A 275 -18.56 -5.46 -11.65
C VAL A 275 -19.99 -5.98 -11.57
N TYR A 276 -20.60 -5.80 -10.42
CA TYR A 276 -21.99 -6.13 -10.13
C TYR A 276 -22.82 -4.86 -10.00
N ASN A 277 -24.07 -4.91 -10.42
CA ASN A 277 -25.04 -3.89 -10.06
C ASN A 277 -25.54 -4.08 -8.61
N ALA A 278 -26.34 -3.13 -8.13
CA ALA A 278 -26.98 -3.19 -6.80
C ALA A 278 -27.89 -4.41 -6.57
N ALA A 279 -28.33 -5.10 -7.63
CA ALA A 279 -29.11 -6.34 -7.55
C ALA A 279 -28.21 -7.61 -7.53
N GLU A 280 -26.90 -7.44 -7.38
CA GLU A 280 -25.89 -8.50 -7.39
C GLU A 280 -25.78 -9.27 -8.71
N GLU A 281 -26.19 -8.64 -9.81
CA GLU A 281 -26.06 -9.21 -11.15
C GLU A 281 -24.72 -8.78 -11.77
N PRO A 282 -23.90 -9.72 -12.29
CA PRO A 282 -22.67 -9.36 -12.97
C PRO A 282 -22.99 -8.60 -14.26
N LYS A 283 -22.15 -7.61 -14.58
CA LYS A 283 -22.26 -6.76 -15.78
C LYS A 283 -21.00 -6.77 -16.61
N LEU A 284 -19.85 -6.67 -15.95
CA LEU A 284 -18.54 -6.69 -16.60
C LEU A 284 -17.63 -7.70 -15.88
N LEU A 285 -17.02 -8.60 -16.64
CA LEU A 285 -15.85 -9.37 -16.22
C LEU A 285 -14.65 -8.43 -16.19
N MET A 286 -13.81 -8.59 -15.16
CA MET A 286 -12.49 -7.95 -15.05
C MET A 286 -11.45 -9.03 -14.81
N THR A 287 -10.35 -8.99 -15.55
CA THR A 287 -9.28 -9.98 -15.47
C THR A 287 -7.93 -9.38 -15.87
N GLY A 288 -6.84 -9.92 -15.33
CA GLY A 288 -5.49 -9.58 -15.73
C GLY A 288 -4.47 -9.90 -14.66
N LYS A 289 -3.39 -9.12 -14.64
CA LYS A 289 -2.35 -9.22 -13.63
C LYS A 289 -2.03 -7.88 -13.02
N TRP A 290 -2.01 -7.81 -11.69
CA TRP A 290 -1.80 -6.56 -10.96
C TRP A 290 -0.39 -5.97 -11.12
N ASN A 291 0.55 -6.73 -11.68
CA ASN A 291 1.92 -6.29 -12.00
C ASN A 291 2.16 -6.07 -13.51
N GLU A 292 1.15 -6.22 -14.36
CA GLU A 292 1.29 -6.05 -15.82
C GLU A 292 0.17 -5.17 -16.40
N SER A 293 -1.08 -5.65 -16.38
CA SER A 293 -2.23 -4.96 -16.98
C SER A 293 -3.57 -5.56 -16.51
N ILE A 294 -4.62 -4.75 -16.55
CA ILE A 294 -6.01 -5.15 -16.25
C ILE A 294 -6.89 -4.83 -17.45
N SER A 295 -7.82 -5.74 -17.72
CA SER A 295 -8.79 -5.65 -18.81
C SER A 295 -10.21 -5.95 -18.31
N TYR A 296 -11.20 -5.58 -19.11
CA TYR A 296 -12.61 -5.86 -18.83
C TYR A 296 -13.37 -6.29 -20.09
N GLN A 297 -14.49 -6.99 -19.90
CA GLN A 297 -15.39 -7.43 -20.97
C GLN A 297 -16.83 -7.54 -20.48
N PRO A 298 -17.85 -7.14 -21.27
CA PRO A 298 -19.24 -7.42 -20.94
C PRO A 298 -19.52 -8.91 -20.77
N CYS A 299 -20.31 -9.26 -19.76
CA CYS A 299 -20.67 -10.65 -19.45
C CYS A 299 -22.18 -10.83 -19.26
N ASP A 300 -22.66 -12.08 -19.38
CA ASP A 300 -24.02 -12.47 -19.06
C ASP A 300 -24.21 -12.70 -17.54
N MET A 301 -25.39 -13.20 -17.16
CA MET A 301 -25.76 -13.41 -15.75
C MET A 301 -24.95 -14.54 -15.09
N GLU A 302 -24.38 -15.43 -15.90
CA GLU A 302 -23.51 -16.51 -15.50
C GLU A 302 -22.04 -16.05 -15.40
N GLY A 303 -21.73 -14.81 -15.80
CA GLY A 303 -20.38 -14.24 -15.81
C GLY A 303 -19.58 -14.58 -17.07
N GLU A 304 -20.18 -15.25 -18.05
CA GLU A 304 -19.50 -15.61 -19.29
C GLU A 304 -19.46 -14.41 -20.24
N PRO A 305 -18.34 -14.17 -20.95
CA PRO A 305 -18.23 -13.07 -21.90
C PRO A 305 -19.31 -13.10 -22.98
N LEU A 306 -19.92 -11.94 -23.25
CA LEU A 306 -20.99 -11.84 -24.25
C LEU A 306 -20.46 -12.16 -25.66
N PRO A 307 -21.19 -12.95 -26.49
CA PRO A 307 -20.79 -13.25 -27.85
C PRO A 307 -20.54 -11.98 -28.69
N GLY A 308 -19.41 -11.95 -29.40
CA GLY A 308 -19.03 -10.82 -30.27
C GLY A 308 -18.46 -9.61 -29.54
N THR A 309 -18.23 -9.69 -28.23
CA THR A 309 -17.44 -8.70 -27.49
C THR A 309 -15.97 -9.10 -27.41
N GLU A 310 -15.10 -8.12 -27.16
CA GLU A 310 -13.66 -8.33 -27.01
C GLU A 310 -13.20 -7.84 -25.63
N LEU A 311 -12.15 -8.47 -25.13
CA LEU A 311 -11.48 -8.07 -23.90
C LEU A 311 -10.73 -6.73 -24.14
N LYS A 312 -11.10 -5.70 -23.38
CA LYS A 312 -10.53 -4.34 -23.52
C LYS A 312 -9.60 -4.03 -22.35
N GLU A 313 -8.38 -3.65 -22.67
CA GLU A 313 -7.42 -3.16 -21.67
C GLU A 313 -7.89 -1.81 -21.11
N VAL A 314 -7.86 -1.67 -19.78
CA VAL A 314 -8.17 -0.41 -19.07
C VAL A 314 -6.93 0.19 -18.43
N TRP A 315 -5.97 -0.63 -18.02
CA TRP A 315 -4.76 -0.18 -17.35
C TRP A 315 -3.58 -1.10 -17.64
N ARG A 316 -2.39 -0.50 -17.70
CA ARG A 316 -1.10 -1.18 -17.86
C ARG A 316 -0.03 -0.48 -17.03
N VAL A 317 0.88 -1.28 -16.47
CA VAL A 317 2.04 -0.78 -15.74
C VAL A 317 2.93 0.04 -16.67
N SER A 318 3.33 1.23 -16.19
CA SER A 318 4.27 2.11 -16.87
C SER A 318 5.68 1.50 -16.89
N GLU A 319 6.51 1.94 -17.84
CA GLU A 319 7.93 1.59 -17.83
C GLU A 319 8.60 1.95 -16.50
N MET A 320 9.56 1.14 -16.06
CA MET A 320 10.26 1.31 -14.80
C MET A 320 11.77 1.38 -15.03
N PRO A 321 12.52 2.12 -14.19
CA PRO A 321 13.97 2.14 -14.26
C PRO A 321 14.56 0.73 -14.17
N GLU A 322 15.43 0.39 -15.11
CA GLU A 322 16.17 -0.87 -15.07
C GLU A 322 17.17 -0.88 -13.90
N ASN A 323 17.28 -2.02 -13.23
CA ASN A 323 18.26 -2.26 -12.14
C ASN A 323 18.18 -1.27 -10.97
N ASP A 324 17.02 -0.66 -10.71
CA ASP A 324 16.84 0.17 -9.53
C ASP A 324 17.01 -0.66 -8.25
N LYS A 325 17.89 -0.19 -7.35
CA LYS A 325 18.22 -0.90 -6.10
C LYS A 325 16.99 -1.20 -5.24
N PHE A 326 16.06 -0.26 -5.18
CA PHE A 326 14.85 -0.38 -4.37
C PHE A 326 13.64 -0.80 -5.21
N GLN A 327 13.78 -0.97 -6.52
CA GLN A 327 12.71 -1.26 -7.47
C GLN A 327 11.66 -0.13 -7.56
N TYR A 328 12.11 1.12 -7.43
CA TYR A 328 11.24 2.29 -7.60
C TYR A 328 10.76 2.46 -9.03
N THR A 329 9.47 2.80 -9.19
CA THR A 329 8.93 3.36 -10.44
C THR A 329 9.52 4.75 -10.68
N TYR A 330 9.41 5.28 -11.90
CA TYR A 330 9.76 6.69 -12.15
C TYR A 330 8.93 7.64 -11.28
N PHE A 331 7.68 7.29 -10.99
CA PHE A 331 6.84 8.02 -10.07
C PHE A 331 7.38 7.98 -8.64
N ALA A 332 7.76 6.81 -8.12
CA ALA A 332 8.35 6.68 -6.79
C ALA A 332 9.62 7.55 -6.64
N HIS A 333 10.51 7.55 -7.64
CA HIS A 333 11.66 8.48 -7.68
C HIS A 333 11.24 9.93 -7.69
N LYS A 334 10.28 10.29 -8.54
CA LYS A 334 9.75 11.64 -8.66
C LYS A 334 9.23 12.12 -7.31
N ILE A 335 8.32 11.39 -6.67
CA ILE A 335 7.67 11.83 -5.42
C ILE A 335 8.64 11.85 -4.22
N ASN A 336 9.75 11.12 -4.30
CA ASN A 336 10.79 11.09 -3.27
C ASN A 336 11.86 12.18 -3.44
N SER A 337 11.93 12.82 -4.62
CA SER A 337 12.90 13.87 -4.93
C SER A 337 12.54 15.22 -4.28
N PHE A 338 13.55 16.03 -4.00
CA PHE A 338 13.39 17.43 -3.64
C PHE A 338 13.08 18.32 -4.86
N GLU A 339 13.43 17.89 -6.07
CA GLU A 339 13.20 18.66 -7.30
C GLU A 339 11.72 18.83 -7.63
N THR A 340 10.89 17.92 -7.15
CA THR A 340 9.42 17.93 -7.33
C THR A 340 8.68 18.20 -6.03
N ALA A 341 9.42 18.48 -4.96
CA ALA A 341 8.82 18.86 -3.70
C ALA A 341 8.11 20.20 -3.85
N PRO A 342 6.96 20.40 -3.20
CA PRO A 342 6.34 21.71 -3.18
C PRO A 342 7.29 22.77 -2.62
N THR A 343 7.27 23.95 -3.25
CA THR A 343 7.86 25.19 -2.72
C THR A 343 7.36 25.44 -1.30
N ASN A 344 8.20 25.92 -0.39
CA ASN A 344 7.86 26.11 1.03
C ASN A 344 7.49 24.84 1.82
N LEU A 345 8.10 23.70 1.48
CA LEU A 345 7.96 22.40 2.14
C LEU A 345 7.80 22.47 3.67
N LEU A 346 6.83 21.78 4.26
CA LEU A 346 6.65 21.67 5.71
C LEU A 346 7.93 21.13 6.38
N ALA A 347 8.29 21.65 7.56
CA ALA A 347 9.45 21.09 8.28
C ALA A 347 9.19 19.67 8.81
N SER A 348 7.93 19.28 8.91
CA SER A 348 7.50 17.92 9.23
C SER A 348 7.54 16.99 8.02
N ASP A 349 7.90 17.47 6.82
CA ASP A 349 7.86 16.66 5.60
C ASP A 349 8.88 15.51 5.64
N SER A 350 8.42 14.31 5.28
CA SER A 350 9.23 13.08 5.21
C SER A 350 10.49 13.26 4.37
N ARG A 351 10.53 14.18 3.40
CA ARG A 351 11.75 14.44 2.61
C ARG A 351 12.92 14.92 3.45
N LEU A 352 12.66 15.66 4.52
CA LEU A 352 13.69 16.22 5.40
C LEU A 352 14.19 15.22 6.44
N ARG A 353 13.54 14.06 6.57
CA ARG A 353 13.80 13.09 7.65
C ARG A 353 15.25 12.53 7.58
N PRO A 354 16.06 12.67 8.65
CA PRO A 354 17.53 12.52 8.56
C PRO A 354 18.02 11.08 8.37
N ASP A 355 17.41 10.10 9.04
CA ASP A 355 17.74 8.67 8.89
C ASP A 355 17.43 8.16 7.48
N ARG A 356 16.28 8.55 6.94
CA ARG A 356 15.87 8.30 5.56
C ARG A 356 16.82 8.93 4.55
N CYS A 357 17.18 10.20 4.74
CA CYS A 357 18.15 10.92 3.89
C CYS A 357 19.54 10.28 3.90
N ALA A 358 20.00 9.80 5.06
CA ALA A 358 21.26 9.08 5.17
C ALA A 358 21.20 7.74 4.41
N LEU A 359 20.08 7.01 4.51
CA LEU A 359 19.89 5.76 3.77
C LEU A 359 19.86 5.98 2.26
N GLN A 360 19.20 7.04 1.79
CA GLN A 360 19.16 7.41 0.37
C GLN A 360 20.56 7.64 -0.21
N LYS A 361 21.48 8.18 0.60
CA LYS A 361 22.89 8.39 0.25
C LYS A 361 23.77 7.14 0.40
N GLY A 362 23.19 6.01 0.86
CA GLY A 362 23.91 4.76 1.10
C GLY A 362 24.69 4.71 2.42
N ASP A 363 24.55 5.70 3.30
CA ASP A 363 25.24 5.74 4.60
C ASP A 363 24.43 5.01 5.67
N LEU A 364 24.58 3.69 5.72
CA LEU A 364 23.88 2.82 6.68
C LEU A 364 24.22 3.13 8.13
N SER A 365 25.47 3.50 8.41
CA SER A 365 25.93 3.81 9.77
C SER A 365 25.23 5.07 10.29
N LYS A 366 25.28 6.15 9.51
CA LYS A 366 24.58 7.39 9.86
C LYS A 366 23.07 7.19 9.93
N ALA A 367 22.50 6.44 9.00
CA ALA A 367 21.05 6.17 9.02
C ALA A 367 20.63 5.42 10.29
N GLY A 368 21.41 4.45 10.76
CA GLY A 368 21.19 3.76 12.03
C GLY A 368 21.27 4.68 13.25
N ALA A 369 22.28 5.56 13.29
CA ALA A 369 22.46 6.53 14.36
C ALA A 369 21.32 7.56 14.42
N GLU A 370 20.96 8.14 13.27
CA GLU A 370 19.86 9.11 13.14
C GLU A 370 18.51 8.48 13.49
N LYS A 371 18.27 7.21 13.10
CA LYS A 371 17.04 6.50 13.46
C LYS A 371 16.92 6.34 14.97
N SER A 372 18.01 5.93 15.62
CA SER A 372 18.06 5.76 17.08
C SER A 372 17.82 7.10 17.80
N SER A 373 18.49 8.16 17.34
CA SER A 373 18.31 9.53 17.85
C SER A 373 16.87 10.02 17.69
N LEU A 374 16.25 9.79 16.52
CA LEU A 374 14.89 10.24 16.23
C LEU A 374 13.85 9.50 17.09
N GLU A 375 14.01 8.19 17.27
CA GLU A 375 13.16 7.41 18.17
C GLU A 375 13.30 7.86 19.63
N GLU A 376 14.51 8.19 20.09
CA GLU A 376 14.73 8.73 21.44
C GLU A 376 14.11 10.11 21.63
N ARG A 377 14.25 11.01 20.64
CA ARG A 377 13.58 12.31 20.64
C ARG A 377 12.06 12.17 20.71
N GLN A 378 11.47 11.24 19.95
CA GLN A 378 10.04 10.96 20.04
C GLN A 378 9.61 10.45 21.43
N ARG A 379 10.41 9.57 22.06
CA ARG A 379 10.15 9.10 23.43
C ARG A 379 10.28 10.23 24.45
N ALA A 380 11.22 11.16 24.25
CA ALA A 380 11.38 12.34 25.11
C ALA A 380 10.22 13.32 24.94
N GLU A 381 9.80 13.62 23.71
CA GLU A 381 8.63 14.45 23.41
C GLU A 381 7.38 13.89 24.10
N LYS A 382 7.10 12.59 23.93
CA LYS A 382 5.94 11.95 24.54
C LYS A 382 5.94 12.12 26.06
N ARG A 383 7.09 11.89 26.72
CA ARG A 383 7.23 12.06 28.18
C ARG A 383 6.96 13.50 28.60
N ASN A 384 7.54 14.48 27.91
CA ASN A 384 7.34 15.89 28.23
C ASN A 384 5.88 16.29 28.06
N ARG A 385 5.27 15.90 26.93
CA ARG A 385 3.87 16.17 26.63
C ARG A 385 2.91 15.58 27.68
N GLU A 386 3.16 14.34 28.11
CA GLU A 386 2.38 13.69 29.18
C GLU A 386 2.58 14.35 30.55
N GLN A 387 3.81 14.76 30.88
CA GLN A 387 4.11 15.47 32.14
C GLN A 387 3.41 16.83 32.23
N GLU A 388 3.26 17.52 31.11
CA GLU A 388 2.55 18.81 31.01
C GLU A 388 1.03 18.64 30.91
N GLY A 389 0.50 17.42 30.84
CA GLY A 389 -0.93 17.15 30.67
C GLY A 389 -1.46 17.51 29.29
N HIS A 390 -0.58 17.61 28.29
CA HIS A 390 -0.93 17.94 26.91
C HIS A 390 -1.32 16.69 26.10
N GLN A 391 -2.27 16.86 25.18
CA GLN A 391 -2.67 15.82 24.23
C GLN A 391 -2.14 16.17 22.83
N PHE A 392 -1.57 15.19 22.13
CA PHE A 392 -1.20 15.38 20.73
C PHE A 392 -2.49 15.51 19.89
N THR A 393 -2.54 16.53 19.05
CA THR A 393 -3.63 16.75 18.08
C THR A 393 -3.01 16.87 16.71
N PRO A 394 -3.41 16.04 15.72
CA PRO A 394 -2.92 16.19 14.36
C PRO A 394 -3.28 17.56 13.79
N ARG A 395 -2.46 18.06 12.88
CA ARG A 395 -2.57 19.43 12.38
C ARG A 395 -3.56 19.54 11.23
N TRP A 396 -3.53 18.57 10.32
CA TRP A 396 -4.25 18.63 9.04
C TRP A 396 -5.48 17.74 9.01
N PHE A 397 -5.65 16.90 10.03
CA PHE A 397 -6.76 15.98 10.16
C PHE A 397 -7.37 16.06 11.55
N ASP A 398 -8.69 16.02 11.63
CA ASP A 398 -9.44 16.02 12.87
C ASP A 398 -10.00 14.61 13.13
N LEU A 399 -9.90 14.11 14.36
CA LEU A 399 -10.50 12.84 14.76
C LEU A 399 -12.02 12.98 14.76
N THR A 400 -12.71 12.07 14.08
CA THR A 400 -14.17 12.04 13.98
C THR A 400 -14.80 11.14 15.04
N SER A 401 -16.13 11.12 15.13
CA SER A 401 -16.87 10.12 15.91
C SER A 401 -17.12 8.81 15.13
N GLU A 402 -16.71 8.74 13.86
CA GLU A 402 -16.89 7.55 13.01
C GLU A 402 -15.86 6.47 13.40
N VAL A 403 -16.36 5.25 13.58
CA VAL A 403 -15.54 4.04 13.69
C VAL A 403 -15.91 3.15 12.51
N THR A 404 -14.93 2.84 11.66
CA THR A 404 -15.10 1.91 10.54
C THR A 404 -14.70 0.51 10.98
N THR A 405 -15.60 -0.46 10.85
CA THR A 405 -15.28 -1.88 11.02
C THR A 405 -14.80 -2.47 9.70
N THR A 406 -13.58 -3.01 9.71
CA THR A 406 -13.01 -3.76 8.58
C THR A 406 -13.01 -5.26 8.88
N PRO A 407 -12.79 -6.15 7.90
CA PRO A 407 -12.62 -7.58 8.16
C PRO A 407 -11.51 -7.94 9.16
N TRP A 408 -10.55 -7.03 9.41
CA TRP A 408 -9.38 -7.28 10.25
C TRP A 408 -9.37 -6.49 11.57
N GLY A 409 -10.36 -5.64 11.80
CA GLY A 409 -10.55 -4.89 13.04
C GLY A 409 -11.16 -3.51 12.84
N ASP A 410 -11.39 -2.82 13.96
CA ASP A 410 -11.97 -1.48 13.99
C ASP A 410 -10.91 -0.38 13.82
N LEU A 411 -11.37 0.74 13.27
CA LEU A 411 -10.56 1.90 12.93
C LEU A 411 -11.27 3.21 13.31
N ASP A 412 -10.58 4.03 14.11
CA ASP A 412 -10.96 5.43 14.30
C ASP A 412 -10.67 6.23 13.03
N VAL A 413 -11.64 7.02 12.55
CA VAL A 413 -11.52 7.77 11.29
C VAL A 413 -11.06 9.21 11.53
N TYR A 414 -10.09 9.64 10.73
CA TYR A 414 -9.60 11.02 10.70
C TYR A 414 -10.04 11.69 9.39
N GLU A 415 -10.62 12.89 9.51
CA GLU A 415 -11.12 13.68 8.40
C GLU A 415 -10.19 14.86 8.10
N TYR A 416 -9.97 15.15 6.82
CA TYR A 416 -9.20 16.31 6.39
C TYR A 416 -9.90 17.63 6.77
N ASN A 417 -9.21 18.51 7.49
CA ASN A 417 -9.82 19.72 8.05
C ASN A 417 -9.68 21.00 7.19
N GLY A 418 -9.15 20.88 5.96
CA GLY A 418 -8.98 21.99 5.02
C GLY A 418 -7.92 23.03 5.40
N LYS A 419 -7.23 22.89 6.55
CA LYS A 419 -6.22 23.86 6.99
C LYS A 419 -4.97 23.84 6.11
N TYR A 420 -4.62 22.69 5.52
CA TYR A 420 -3.47 22.58 4.63
C TYR A 420 -3.68 23.33 3.31
N SER A 421 -4.86 23.24 2.69
CA SER A 421 -5.18 23.97 1.46
C SER A 421 -5.11 25.49 1.68
N LYS A 422 -5.59 25.98 2.83
CA LYS A 422 -5.44 27.39 3.25
C LYS A 422 -3.97 27.78 3.44
N HIS A 423 -3.18 26.90 4.06
CA HIS A 423 -1.74 27.11 4.25
C HIS A 423 -1.01 27.21 2.90
N ARG A 424 -1.31 26.32 1.95
CA ARG A 424 -0.74 26.33 0.59
C ARG A 424 -1.10 27.58 -0.20
N ALA A 425 -2.36 28.00 -0.16
CA ALA A 425 -2.80 29.24 -0.81
C ALA A 425 -1.98 30.45 -0.30
N THR A 426 -1.82 30.57 1.02
CA THR A 426 -1.03 31.66 1.63
C THR A 426 0.46 31.55 1.30
N ALA A 427 1.02 30.34 1.27
CA ALA A 427 2.44 30.13 0.99
C ALA A 427 2.79 30.49 -0.47
N ASN A 428 1.91 30.16 -1.42
CA ASN A 428 2.10 30.52 -2.83
C ASN A 428 2.06 32.05 -3.03
N ASP A 429 1.25 32.79 -2.25
CA ASP A 429 1.21 34.26 -2.32
C ASP A 429 2.50 34.94 -1.80
N LEU A 430 3.24 34.25 -0.92
CA LEU A 430 4.49 34.74 -0.30
C LEU A 430 5.75 34.41 -1.10
N GLU A 431 5.65 33.61 -2.17
CA GLU A 431 6.78 33.16 -3.01
C GLU A 431 7.56 34.28 -3.73
N ASN A 432 7.14 35.53 -3.60
CA ASN A 432 7.88 36.68 -4.13
C ASN A 432 9.05 37.15 -3.23
N VAL A 433 9.31 36.51 -2.08
CA VAL A 433 10.38 36.94 -1.16
C VAL A 433 11.11 35.71 -0.56
N ASP A 434 12.39 35.58 -0.92
CA ASP A 434 13.44 34.69 -0.37
C ASP A 434 13.50 33.21 -0.83
N GLU A 435 14.40 32.95 -1.81
CA GLU A 435 14.95 31.62 -2.12
C GLU A 435 15.95 31.17 -1.03
N VAL A 436 15.45 30.65 0.09
CA VAL A 436 16.28 29.83 0.98
C VAL A 436 16.22 28.37 0.50
N GLY A 437 17.37 27.77 0.19
CA GLY A 437 17.44 26.40 -0.33
C GLY A 437 16.73 25.38 0.58
N LEU A 438 15.77 24.63 0.02
CA LEU A 438 14.94 23.63 0.70
C LEU A 438 15.75 22.57 1.50
N SER A 439 16.99 22.30 1.10
CA SER A 439 17.91 21.35 1.75
C SER A 439 18.48 21.83 3.09
N SER A 440 18.28 23.10 3.45
CA SER A 440 18.75 23.69 4.72
C SER A 440 17.72 23.64 5.85
N LYS A 441 16.47 23.23 5.55
CA LYS A 441 15.37 23.20 6.53
C LYS A 441 15.54 22.02 7.49
N GLU A 442 15.57 22.30 8.79
CA GLU A 442 15.63 21.25 9.82
C GLU A 442 14.29 20.51 9.93
N PHE A 443 14.36 19.17 9.97
CA PHE A 443 13.20 18.32 10.15
C PHE A 443 12.64 18.46 11.58
N ASN A 444 11.38 18.89 11.68
CA ASN A 444 10.67 19.07 12.94
C ASN A 444 9.18 18.71 12.81
N PRO A 445 8.79 17.49 13.24
CA PRO A 445 7.40 17.00 13.21
C PRO A 445 6.53 17.54 14.36
N TRP A 446 7.13 17.96 15.49
CA TRP A 446 6.39 18.31 16.71
C TRP A 446 6.10 19.80 16.76
N ARG A 447 5.23 20.23 15.85
CA ARG A 447 4.76 21.61 15.77
C ARG A 447 3.38 21.72 16.41
N TYR A 448 3.36 22.04 17.70
CA TYR A 448 2.10 22.36 18.38
C TYR A 448 1.54 23.66 17.80
N SER A 449 0.22 23.72 17.56
CA SER A 449 -0.48 24.99 17.42
C SER A 449 -0.07 25.86 18.60
N ASN A 450 0.31 27.12 18.35
CA ASN A 450 0.68 28.07 19.41
C ASN A 450 -0.32 27.90 20.55
N LEU A 451 0.12 27.24 21.62
CA LEU A 451 -0.65 27.15 22.84
C LEU A 451 -0.75 28.60 23.25
N VAL A 452 -1.93 29.19 23.07
CA VAL A 452 -2.25 30.50 23.63
C VAL A 452 -1.93 30.30 25.10
N THR A 453 -0.82 30.91 25.51
CA THR A 453 -0.36 30.97 26.88
C THR A 453 -1.54 31.55 27.63
N LYS A 454 -2.22 30.70 28.41
CA LYS A 454 -3.29 31.15 29.30
C LYS A 454 -2.70 32.01 30.41
#